data_AF-J9E6R7-F1
#
_entry.id   AF-J9E6R7-F1
#
_cell.length_a   1.000
_cell.length_b   1.000
_cell.length_c   1.000
_cell.angle_alpha   90.00
_cell.angle_beta   90.00
_cell.angle_gamma   90.00
#
_symmetry.space_group_name_H-M   'P 1'
#
loop_
_entity.id
_entity.type
_entity.pdbx_description
1 polymer ?
#
loop_
_entity_poly.entity_id
_entity_poly.type
_entity_poly.pdbx_seq_one_letter_code
_entity_poly.pdbx_strand_id
1 'polypeptide(L)'
;MRLNDVEVSDYRWHRLTLFQAWENIKLQLDDAVLFKILNQHSFVFGNLKTNSDMFIGGVPKDTYLLGAMSSPLKRHTISFAGG
;
A
#
# COMPACT_ATOMS: atom_id res chain seq x y z
N MET A 1 -3.99 2.98 -21.32
CA MET A 1 -3.84 4.05 -20.30
C MET A 1 -2.72 3.64 -19.36
N ARG A 2 -1.76 4.51 -19.05
CA ARG A 2 -0.74 4.20 -18.02
C ARG A 2 -1.32 4.54 -16.65
N LEU A 3 -0.87 3.83 -15.62
CA LEU A 3 -1.37 4.03 -14.25
C LEU A 3 -1.24 5.50 -13.79
N ASN A 4 -0.14 6.16 -14.16
CA ASN A 4 0.13 7.55 -13.79
C ASN A 4 -0.77 8.57 -14.50
N ASP A 5 -1.55 8.14 -15.51
CA ASP A 5 -2.46 9.01 -16.26
C ASP A 5 -3.85 9.06 -15.62
N VAL A 6 -4.11 8.24 -14.59
CA VAL A 6 -5.41 8.22 -13.88
C VAL A 6 -5.44 9.36 -12.86
N GLU A 7 -6.31 10.35 -13.09
CA GLU A 7 -6.62 11.37 -12.09
C GLU A 7 -7.50 10.76 -10.99
N VAL A 8 -6.97 10.68 -9.76
CA VAL A 8 -7.64 10.02 -8.61
C VAL A 8 -8.31 10.99 -7.64
N SER A 9 -8.04 12.29 -7.78
CA SER A 9 -8.59 13.36 -6.92
C SER A 9 -9.74 14.09 -7.61
N ASP A 10 -10.52 13.37 -8.43
CA ASP A 10 -11.57 13.92 -9.29
C ASP A 10 -12.99 13.83 -8.67
N TYR A 11 -13.07 13.43 -7.39
CA TYR A 11 -14.31 13.18 -6.64
C TYR A 11 -15.19 12.05 -7.20
N ARG A 12 -14.61 11.11 -7.95
CA ARG A 12 -15.32 9.92 -8.47
C ARG A 12 -14.86 8.65 -7.76
N TRP A 13 -15.66 7.61 -7.93
CA TRP A 13 -15.32 6.28 -7.45
C TRP A 13 -14.30 5.63 -8.37
N HIS A 14 -13.23 5.12 -7.80
CA HIS A 14 -12.22 4.32 -8.48
C HIS A 14 -12.15 2.91 -7.89
N ARG A 15 -11.81 1.93 -8.72
CA ARG A 15 -11.63 0.53 -8.30
C ARG A 15 -10.15 0.16 -8.29
N LEU A 16 -9.60 -0.07 -7.10
CA LEU A 16 -8.25 -0.57 -6.90
C LEU A 16 -8.24 -2.08 -6.60
N THR A 17 -7.46 -2.82 -7.35
CA THR A 17 -7.14 -4.23 -7.09
C THR A 17 -5.63 -4.40 -6.98
N LEU A 18 -5.15 -4.93 -5.86
CA LEU A 18 -3.74 -5.25 -5.65
C LEU A 18 -3.57 -6.75 -5.43
N PHE A 19 -2.71 -7.37 -6.22
CA PHE A 19 -2.38 -8.78 -6.13
C PHE A 19 -0.88 -8.94 -5.95
N GLN A 20 -0.50 -9.82 -5.03
CA GLN A 20 0.88 -10.25 -4.85
C GLN A 20 0.95 -11.77 -4.84
N ALA A 21 1.90 -12.31 -5.60
CA ALA A 21 2.34 -13.69 -5.47
C ALA A 21 3.87 -13.73 -5.53
N TRP A 22 4.51 -14.09 -4.41
CA TRP A 22 5.96 -14.07 -4.26
C TRP A 22 6.53 -12.68 -4.64
N GLU A 23 7.34 -12.62 -5.69
CA GLU A 23 7.99 -11.40 -6.20
C GLU A 23 7.09 -10.63 -7.18
N ASN A 24 6.01 -11.24 -7.65
CA ASN A 24 5.14 -10.66 -8.66
C ASN A 24 4.06 -9.81 -8.00
N ILE A 25 4.02 -8.53 -8.36
CA ILE A 25 2.98 -7.59 -7.98
C ILE A 25 2.19 -7.17 -9.22
N LYS A 26 0.87 -7.22 -9.10
CA LYS A 26 -0.06 -6.63 -10.06
C LYS A 26 -0.90 -5.59 -9.34
N LEU A 27 -0.89 -4.37 -9.84
CA LEU A 27 -1.77 -3.30 -9.41
C LEU A 27 -2.68 -2.94 -10.57
N GLN A 28 -3.99 -2.90 -10.32
CA GLN A 28 -4.99 -2.43 -11.27
C GLN A 28 -5.79 -1.30 -10.64
N LEU A 29 -5.88 -0.17 -11.34
CA LEU A 29 -6.70 0.97 -10.99
C LEU A 29 -7.62 1.26 -12.17
N ASP A 30 -8.91 1.04 -11.98
CA ASP A 30 -9.92 1.06 -13.05
C ASP A 30 -9.53 0.13 -14.20
N ASP A 31 -9.19 0.70 -15.35
CA ASP A 31 -8.76 0.00 -16.57
C ASP A 31 -7.23 -0.01 -16.75
N ALA A 32 -6.49 0.73 -15.91
CA ALA A 32 -5.03 0.76 -15.95
C ALA A 32 -4.45 -0.41 -15.15
N VAL A 33 -3.54 -1.17 -15.77
CA VAL A 33 -2.89 -2.33 -15.15
C VAL A 33 -1.37 -2.15 -15.17
N LEU A 34 -0.73 -2.40 -14.03
CA LEU A 34 0.72 -2.35 -13.86
C LEU A 34 1.21 -3.66 -13.25
N PHE A 35 2.30 -4.18 -13.81
CA PHE A 35 3.00 -5.35 -13.30
C PHE A 35 4.42 -4.98 -12.89
N LYS A 36 4.87 -5.48 -11.75
CA LYS A 36 6.23 -5.28 -11.26
C LYS A 36 6.74 -6.54 -10.58
N ILE A 37 7.98 -6.90 -10.87
CA ILE A 37 8.73 -7.92 -10.14
C ILE A 37 9.58 -7.18 -9.11
N LEU A 38 9.45 -7.57 -7.84
CA LEU A 38 10.20 -7.00 -6.73
C LEU A 38 11.24 -8.01 -6.24
N ASN A 39 12.41 -7.51 -5.81
CA ASN A 39 13.42 -8.38 -5.20
C ASN A 39 12.88 -9.00 -3.89
N GLN A 40 13.27 -10.24 -3.61
CA GLN A 40 12.88 -10.99 -2.41
C GLN A 40 12.90 -10.13 -1.14
N HIS A 41 11.86 -10.26 -0.31
CA HIS A 41 11.69 -9.58 0.98
C HIS A 41 11.48 -8.05 0.97
N SER A 42 11.40 -7.40 -0.19
CA SER A 42 11.18 -5.93 -0.25
C SER A 42 9.72 -5.50 -0.03
N PHE A 43 8.76 -6.38 -0.33
CA PHE A 43 7.34 -6.17 -0.12
C PHE A 43 6.65 -7.51 0.06
N VAL A 44 5.87 -7.69 1.12
CA VAL A 44 5.05 -8.86 1.39
C VAL A 44 3.78 -8.38 2.09
N PHE A 45 2.61 -8.75 1.57
CA PHE A 45 1.39 -8.73 2.34
C PHE A 45 1.59 -9.69 3.50
N GLY A 46 1.60 -9.13 4.70
CA GLY A 46 1.80 -9.93 5.90
C GLY A 46 0.80 -11.08 5.98
N ASN A 47 1.11 -12.11 6.75
CA ASN A 47 0.25 -13.26 6.90
C ASN A 47 -0.98 -12.91 7.75
N LEU A 48 -2.19 -13.03 7.17
CA LEU A 48 -3.46 -12.72 7.84
C LEU A 48 -3.65 -13.46 9.18
N LYS A 49 -3.00 -14.61 9.38
CA LYS A 49 -3.07 -15.38 10.63
C LYS A 49 -2.13 -14.85 11.72
N THR A 50 -1.11 -14.08 11.36
CA THR A 50 -0.04 -13.65 12.27
C THR A 50 0.21 -12.15 12.28
N ASN A 51 -0.45 -11.39 11.41
CA ASN A 51 -0.37 -9.93 11.43
C ASN A 51 -1.06 -9.39 12.68
N SER A 52 -0.47 -8.36 13.28
CA SER A 52 -1.03 -7.73 14.48
C SER A 52 -2.29 -6.92 14.15
N ASP A 53 -2.21 -5.98 13.19
CA ASP A 53 -3.29 -5.02 12.91
C ASP A 53 -3.28 -4.57 11.43
N MET A 54 -4.45 -4.20 10.90
CA MET A 54 -4.61 -3.56 9.58
C MET A 54 -5.22 -2.16 9.76
N PHE A 55 -4.55 -1.15 9.22
CA PHE A 55 -5.02 0.24 9.26
C PHE A 55 -5.38 0.73 7.86
N ILE A 56 -6.52 1.41 7.74
CA ILE A 56 -7.04 1.97 6.48
C ILE A 56 -7.26 3.47 6.68
N GLY A 57 -6.81 4.28 5.73
CA GLY A 57 -6.95 5.74 5.76
C GLY A 57 -5.87 6.48 6.57
N GLY A 58 -5.05 5.77 7.33
CA GLY A 58 -3.95 6.34 8.09
C GLY A 58 -3.26 5.30 8.96
N VAL A 59 -2.26 5.72 9.74
CA VAL A 59 -1.62 4.90 10.79
C VAL A 59 -1.63 5.67 12.10
N PRO A 60 -1.81 5.00 13.27
CA PRO A 60 -1.79 5.70 14.55
C PRO A 60 -0.47 6.44 14.79
N LYS A 61 -0.53 7.58 15.48
CA LYS A 61 0.64 8.44 15.68
C LYS A 61 1.78 7.69 16.35
N ASP A 62 1.50 6.92 17.40
CA ASP A 62 2.52 6.27 18.23
C ASP A 62 2.96 4.89 17.72
N THR A 63 2.52 4.48 16.53
CA THR A 63 2.83 3.15 16.00
C THR A 63 4.33 2.94 15.77
N TYR A 64 5.11 4.02 15.58
CA TYR A 64 6.58 3.96 15.46
C TYR A 64 7.30 3.51 16.74
N LEU A 65 6.60 3.49 17.89
CA LEU A 65 7.12 2.98 19.17
C LEU A 65 6.97 1.46 19.28
N LEU A 66 6.14 0.83 18.45
CA LEU A 66 5.92 -0.61 18.47
C LEU A 66 7.04 -1.30 17.67
N GLY A 67 7.94 -1.99 18.37
CA GLY A 67 9.08 -2.73 17.79
C GLY A 67 8.71 -3.88 16.84
N ALA A 68 7.41 -4.13 16.63
CA ALA A 68 6.88 -5.18 15.76
C ALA A 68 6.58 -4.72 14.32
N MET A 69 6.70 -3.41 14.02
CA MET A 69 6.37 -2.90 12.68
C MET A 69 7.52 -3.05 11.67
N SER A 70 7.17 -3.39 10.44
CA SER A 70 8.13 -3.51 9.35
C SER A 70 8.74 -2.13 8.99
N SER A 71 10.05 -2.14 8.74
CA SER A 71 10.92 -0.98 8.43
C SER A 71 10.41 0.08 7.42
N PRO A 72 9.58 -0.24 6.41
CA PRO A 72 9.14 0.75 5.41
C PRO A 72 8.20 1.83 5.95
N LEU A 73 7.33 1.51 6.92
CA LEU A 73 6.33 2.45 7.42
C LEU A 73 6.98 3.68 8.07
N LYS A 74 8.06 3.48 8.84
CA LYS A 74 8.78 4.58 9.50
C LYS A 74 9.40 5.57 8.51
N ARG A 75 9.75 5.12 7.29
CA ARG A 75 10.48 5.92 6.29
C ARG A 75 9.57 6.69 5.34
N HIS A 76 8.35 6.20 5.11
CA HIS A 76 7.41 6.75 4.13
C HIS A 76 6.10 7.26 4.73
N THR A 77 5.93 7.20 6.06
CA THR A 77 4.77 7.83 6.71
C THR A 77 4.89 9.34 6.61
N ILE A 78 3.93 9.96 5.94
CA ILE A 78 3.75 11.41 5.88
C ILE A 78 2.58 11.73 6.80
N SER A 79 2.74 12.70 7.71
CA SER A 79 1.61 13.15 8.52
C SER A 79 0.57 13.77 7.60
N PHE A 80 -0.64 13.22 7.61
CA PHE A 80 -1.76 13.84 6.93
C PHE A 80 -2.14 15.10 7.70
N ALA A 81 -1.75 16.27 7.17
CA ALA A 81 -2.21 17.56 7.64
C ALA A 81 -3.65 17.74 7.17
N GLY A 82 -4.61 17.11 7.86
CA GLY A 82 -6.02 17.36 7.62
C GLY A 82 -6.32 18.85 7.82
N GLY A 83 -7.05 19.44 6.87
CA GLY A 83 -7.66 20.76 7.01
C GLY A 83 -8.97 20.73 7.78
#